data_AF-G6ELB6-F1
#
_entry.id   AF-G6ELB6-F1
#
_cell.length_a   1.000
_cell.length_b   1.000
_cell.length_c   1.000
_cell.angle_alpha   90.00
_cell.angle_beta   90.00
_cell.angle_gamma   90.00
#
_symmetry.space_group_name_H-M   'P 1'
#
loop_
_entity.id
_entity.type
_entity.pdbx_description
1 polymer ?
#
loop_
_entity_poly.entity_id
_entity_poly.type
_entity_poly.pdbx_seq_one_letter_code
_entity_poly.pdbx_strand_id
1 'polypeptide(L)'
;MDLSISHGQAQRLLRQRNLLAIGCALLFGVCVLLTLTAASRDREVVLQPVLAKPLTLSSSHVDKDYLELVTRDAALLTLNRSPSNLQYWMESILEITDPRTHGRMKAELMKIMSEQNGSNVSQYFTIEKLTVDPEELTSEVNGILHTVVGSKEVTAEARTFRYVWSYSGVSLKLAGFGQVTDKDKSGGEA
;
A
#
# COMPACT_ATOMS: atom_id res chain seq x y z
N MET A 1 9.57 77.61 23.13
CA MET A 1 9.85 76.92 21.85
C MET A 1 9.67 75.40 21.98
N ASP A 2 8.91 74.92 22.98
CA ASP A 2 8.77 73.48 23.29
C ASP A 2 7.48 72.85 22.73
N LEU A 3 6.45 73.66 22.47
CA LEU A 3 5.18 73.21 21.91
C LEU A 3 5.31 72.69 20.47
N SER A 4 6.17 73.28 19.64
CA SER A 4 6.38 72.83 18.25
C SER A 4 7.15 71.50 18.16
N ILE A 5 8.05 71.23 19.12
CA ILE A 5 8.80 69.98 19.20
C ILE A 5 7.86 68.83 19.62
N SER A 6 6.95 69.08 20.56
CA SER A 6 5.93 68.12 21.04
C SER A 6 4.98 67.65 19.92
N HIS A 7 4.50 68.57 19.08
CA HIS A 7 3.59 68.23 17.96
C HIS A 7 4.27 67.37 16.89
N GLY A 8 5.55 67.61 16.59
CA GLY A 8 6.32 66.81 15.64
C GLY A 8 6.58 65.37 16.11
N GLN A 9 6.80 65.19 17.41
CA GLN A 9 6.96 63.86 18.03
C GLN A 9 5.62 63.10 18.06
N ALA A 10 4.51 63.76 18.43
CA ALA A 10 3.18 63.18 18.41
C ALA A 10 2.77 62.70 17.00
N GLN A 11 3.09 63.46 15.95
CA GLN A 11 2.77 63.09 14.58
C GLN A 11 3.60 61.91 14.07
N ARG A 12 4.85 61.74 14.51
CA ARG A 12 5.68 60.57 14.20
C ARG A 12 5.13 59.30 14.86
N LEU A 13 4.73 59.38 16.13
CA LEU A 13 4.12 58.26 16.86
C LEU A 13 2.79 57.83 16.22
N LEU A 14 1.95 58.77 15.79
CA LEU A 14 0.70 58.47 15.09
C LEU A 14 0.93 57.78 13.74
N ARG A 15 1.95 58.20 12.98
CA ARG A 15 2.32 57.54 11.72
C ARG A 15 2.86 56.12 11.94
N GLN A 16 3.71 55.93 12.95
CA GLN A 16 4.23 54.59 13.32
C GLN A 16 3.11 53.65 13.77
N ARG A 17 2.17 54.13 14.60
CA ARG A 17 0.99 53.35 15.02
C ARG A 17 0.12 52.96 13.83
N ASN A 18 -0.19 53.90 12.94
CA ASN A 18 -1.02 53.60 11.77
C ASN A 18 -0.32 52.63 10.81
N LEU A 19 1.00 52.73 10.64
CA LEU A 19 1.77 51.78 9.83
C LEU A 19 1.74 50.37 10.44
N LEU A 20 1.90 50.26 11.75
CA LEU A 20 1.78 48.99 12.47
C LEU A 20 0.37 48.42 12.39
N ALA A 21 -0.67 49.26 12.53
CA ALA A 21 -2.05 48.84 12.41
C ALA A 21 -2.37 48.29 11.00
N ILE A 22 -1.86 48.95 9.95
CA ILE A 22 -1.98 48.47 8.57
C ILE A 22 -1.23 47.14 8.39
N GLY A 23 -0.01 47.02 8.92
CA GLY A 23 0.77 45.78 8.87
C GLY A 23 0.07 44.61 9.57
N CYS A 24 -0.49 44.84 10.77
CA CYS A 24 -1.27 43.85 11.50
C CYS A 24 -2.55 43.45 10.75
N ALA A 25 -3.27 44.41 10.15
CA ALA A 25 -4.46 44.12 9.38
C ALA A 25 -4.15 43.28 8.13
N LEU A 26 -3.03 43.56 7.46
CA LEU A 26 -2.57 42.80 6.30
C LEU A 26 -2.18 41.37 6.70
N LEU A 27 -1.39 41.21 7.76
CA LEU A 27 -1.02 39.89 8.28
C LEU A 27 -2.25 39.08 8.71
N PHE A 28 -3.21 39.72 9.38
CA PHE A 28 -4.47 39.07 9.75
C PHE A 28 -5.25 38.62 8.52
N GLY A 29 -5.35 39.47 7.49
CA GLY A 29 -5.99 39.11 6.22
C GLY A 29 -5.33 37.92 5.54
N VAL A 30 -3.99 37.87 5.52
CA VAL A 30 -3.24 36.73 4.99
C VAL A 30 -3.48 35.47 5.80
N CYS A 31 -3.46 35.55 7.14
CA CYS A 31 -3.77 34.41 8.01
C CYS A 31 -5.19 33.87 7.76
N VAL A 32 -6.18 34.75 7.67
CA VAL A 32 -7.58 34.36 7.38
C VAL A 32 -7.65 33.65 6.04
N LEU A 33 -7.02 34.20 5.00
CA LEU A 33 -7.01 33.60 3.67
C LEU A 33 -6.34 32.21 3.68
N LEU A 34 -5.21 32.05 4.37
CA LEU A 34 -4.54 30.75 4.55
C LEU A 34 -5.39 29.75 5.32
N THR A 35 -6.12 30.19 6.36
CA THR A 35 -7.01 29.29 7.10
C THR A 35 -8.21 28.86 6.28
N LEU A 36 -8.77 29.74 5.45
CA LEU A 36 -9.88 29.42 4.57
C LEU A 36 -9.47 28.43 3.48
N THR A 37 -8.30 28.61 2.87
CA THR A 37 -7.77 27.67 1.86
C THR A 37 -7.40 26.31 2.47
N ALA A 38 -6.88 26.30 3.70
CA ALA A 38 -6.62 25.06 4.44
C ALA A 38 -7.92 24.34 4.85
N ALA A 39 -8.97 25.09 5.20
CA ALA A 39 -10.27 24.55 5.59
C ALA A 39 -11.08 24.06 4.38
N SER A 40 -10.95 24.71 3.22
CA SER A 40 -11.60 24.33 1.97
C SER A 40 -10.88 23.21 1.21
N ARG A 41 -9.85 22.59 1.80
CA ARG A 41 -9.18 21.45 1.20
C ARG A 41 -10.16 20.29 1.23
N ASP A 42 -10.67 19.91 0.06
CA ASP A 42 -11.58 18.78 -0.08
C ASP A 42 -10.98 17.57 0.62
N ARG A 43 -11.67 17.12 1.68
CA ARG A 43 -11.32 15.88 2.37
C ARG A 43 -11.82 14.75 1.48
N GLU A 44 -10.96 14.26 0.62
CA GLU A 44 -11.21 13.01 -0.07
C GLU A 44 -11.21 11.89 0.96
N VAL A 45 -12.40 11.37 1.27
CA VAL A 45 -12.54 10.23 2.18
C VAL A 45 -12.34 8.98 1.34
N VAL A 46 -11.15 8.38 1.47
CA VAL A 46 -10.87 7.07 0.88
C VAL A 46 -11.73 6.05 1.63
N LEU A 47 -12.83 5.62 1.01
CA LEU A 47 -13.68 4.58 1.54
C LEU A 47 -12.94 3.25 1.43
N GLN A 48 -12.46 2.74 2.56
CA GLN A 48 -11.92 1.39 2.65
C GLN A 48 -13.02 0.41 3.09
N PRO A 49 -13.03 -0.83 2.56
CA PRO A 49 -13.83 -1.90 3.14
C PRO A 49 -13.56 -2.03 4.65
N VAL A 50 -14.56 -2.50 5.40
CA VAL A 50 -14.52 -2.60 6.87
C VAL A 50 -13.20 -3.21 7.37
N LEU A 51 -12.42 -2.41 8.07
CA LEU A 51 -11.19 -2.83 8.73
C LEU A 51 -11.49 -3.21 10.18
N ALA A 52 -10.89 -4.30 10.67
CA ALA A 52 -10.98 -4.67 12.07
C ALA A 52 -10.22 -3.69 12.99
N LYS A 53 -9.21 -3.00 12.45
CA LYS A 53 -8.35 -2.04 13.16
C LYS A 53 -8.04 -0.84 12.25
N PRO A 54 -7.82 0.36 12.82
CA PRO A 54 -7.28 1.49 12.06
C PRO A 54 -5.91 1.13 11.47
N LEU A 55 -5.69 1.42 10.20
CA LEU A 55 -4.41 1.24 9.52
C LEU A 55 -3.71 2.60 9.35
N THR A 56 -2.39 2.65 9.55
CA THR A 56 -1.60 3.84 9.26
C THR A 56 -0.70 3.62 8.06
N LEU A 57 -0.44 4.69 7.30
CA LEU A 57 0.49 4.70 6.19
C LEU A 57 1.63 5.65 6.54
N SER A 58 2.86 5.14 6.48
CA SER A 58 4.09 5.93 6.66
C SER A 58 4.96 5.76 5.43
N SER A 59 5.66 6.80 5.01
CA SER A 59 6.61 6.70 3.89
C SER A 59 7.83 5.82 4.21
N SER A 60 8.13 5.58 5.49
CA SER A 60 9.33 4.88 5.94
C SER A 60 9.10 3.46 6.40
N HIS A 61 7.88 3.09 6.81
CA HIS A 61 7.59 1.75 7.29
C HIS A 61 6.21 1.28 6.84
N VAL A 62 6.08 -0.04 6.76
CA VAL A 62 4.83 -0.72 6.48
C VAL A 62 4.29 -1.24 7.81
N ASP A 63 3.02 -0.98 8.13
CA ASP A 63 2.40 -1.55 9.31
C ASP A 63 2.21 -3.07 9.16
N LYS A 64 2.42 -3.82 10.24
CA LYS A 64 2.21 -5.27 10.25
C LYS A 64 0.80 -5.67 9.82
N ASP A 65 -0.20 -5.00 10.40
CA ASP A 65 -1.62 -5.26 10.10
C ASP A 65 -1.95 -4.95 8.61
N TYR A 66 -1.31 -3.92 8.03
CA TYR A 66 -1.47 -3.59 6.61
C TYR A 66 -0.80 -4.65 5.71
N LEU A 67 0.43 -5.05 6.03
CA LEU A 67 1.14 -6.09 5.29
C LEU A 67 0.38 -7.42 5.33
N GLU A 68 -0.21 -7.77 6.47
CA GLU A 68 -1.05 -8.95 6.62
C GLU A 68 -2.31 -8.87 5.74
N LEU A 69 -2.99 -7.72 5.72
CA LEU A 69 -4.18 -7.52 4.90
C LEU A 69 -3.87 -7.66 3.40
N VAL A 70 -2.81 -6.99 2.93
CA VAL A 70 -2.38 -7.06 1.53
C VAL A 70 -1.88 -8.45 1.17
N THR A 71 -1.16 -9.12 2.07
CA THR A 71 -0.71 -10.50 1.85
C THR A 71 -1.88 -11.46 1.71
N ARG A 72 -2.92 -11.33 2.56
CA ARG A 72 -4.12 -12.17 2.47
C ARG A 72 -4.79 -12.02 1.11
N ASP A 73 -4.99 -10.78 0.67
CA ASP A 73 -5.60 -10.49 -0.63
C ASP A 73 -4.76 -11.04 -1.80
N ALA A 74 -3.46 -10.78 -1.80
CA ALA A 74 -2.56 -11.28 -2.83
C ALA A 74 -2.46 -12.81 -2.83
N ALA A 75 -2.51 -13.47 -1.67
CA ALA A 75 -2.51 -14.92 -1.59
C ALA A 75 -3.76 -15.53 -2.21
N LEU A 76 -4.93 -14.94 -1.93
CA LEU A 76 -6.17 -15.36 -2.57
C LEU A 76 -6.15 -15.10 -4.08
N LEU A 77 -5.56 -13.99 -4.53
CA LEU A 77 -5.43 -13.71 -5.95
C LEU A 77 -4.48 -14.69 -6.65
N THR A 78 -3.30 -14.92 -6.08
CA THR A 78 -2.22 -15.68 -6.73
C THR A 78 -2.44 -17.19 -6.72
N LEU A 79 -3.08 -17.73 -5.68
CA LEU A 79 -3.20 -19.18 -5.45
C LEU A 79 -4.55 -19.78 -5.87
N ASN A 80 -5.51 -18.96 -6.32
CA ASN A 80 -6.81 -19.43 -6.82
C ASN A 80 -6.93 -19.19 -8.33
N ARG A 81 -7.04 -20.28 -9.11
CA ARG A 81 -7.13 -20.22 -10.57
C ARG A 81 -7.95 -21.36 -11.15
N SER A 82 -8.60 -21.09 -12.28
CA SER A 82 -9.38 -22.04 -13.08
C SER A 82 -9.23 -21.71 -14.57
N PRO A 83 -9.54 -22.64 -15.48
CA PRO A 83 -9.42 -22.39 -16.91
C PRO A 83 -10.26 -21.18 -17.38
N SER A 84 -11.36 -20.89 -16.68
CA SER A 84 -12.24 -19.76 -16.96
C SER A 84 -11.70 -18.40 -16.53
N ASN A 85 -10.74 -18.33 -15.59
CA ASN A 85 -10.27 -17.06 -15.02
C ASN A 85 -8.78 -16.76 -15.27
N LEU A 86 -8.04 -17.63 -16.00
CA LEU A 86 -6.59 -17.49 -16.20
C LEU A 86 -6.15 -16.13 -16.74
N GLN A 87 -6.91 -15.55 -17.67
CA GLN A 87 -6.58 -14.22 -18.22
C GLN A 87 -6.66 -13.13 -17.15
N TYR A 88 -7.79 -13.09 -16.42
CA TYR A 88 -8.01 -12.16 -15.32
C TYR A 88 -6.95 -12.34 -14.22
N TRP A 89 -6.68 -13.60 -13.83
CA TRP A 89 -5.64 -13.94 -12.86
C TRP A 89 -4.27 -13.35 -13.24
N MET A 90 -3.83 -13.51 -14.49
CA MET A 90 -2.55 -12.97 -14.94
C MET A 90 -2.53 -11.44 -14.91
N GLU A 91 -3.58 -10.80 -15.44
CA GLU A 91 -3.68 -9.33 -15.49
C GLU A 91 -3.67 -8.73 -14.07
N SER A 92 -4.49 -9.26 -13.17
CA SER A 92 -4.58 -8.77 -11.79
C SER A 92 -3.27 -8.94 -11.01
N ILE A 93 -2.51 -10.02 -11.22
CA ILE A 93 -1.19 -10.17 -10.57
C ILE A 93 -0.21 -9.12 -11.10
N LEU A 94 -0.22 -8.85 -12.41
CA LEU A 94 0.68 -7.87 -13.02
C LEU A 94 0.40 -6.43 -12.55
N GLU A 95 -0.85 -6.07 -12.27
CA GLU A 95 -1.23 -4.75 -11.74
C GLU A 95 -0.62 -4.46 -10.36
N ILE A 96 -0.51 -5.49 -9.51
CA ILE A 96 0.09 -5.37 -8.17
C ILE A 96 1.60 -5.60 -8.16
N THR A 97 2.19 -6.04 -9.28
CA THR A 97 3.62 -6.37 -9.39
C THR A 97 4.49 -5.11 -9.45
N ASP A 98 5.70 -5.18 -8.88
CA ASP A 98 6.71 -4.12 -8.99
C ASP A 98 7.12 -3.93 -10.47
N PRO A 99 7.10 -2.69 -11.01
CA PRO A 99 7.56 -2.39 -12.36
C PRO A 99 8.96 -2.95 -12.70
N ARG A 100 9.86 -3.05 -11.70
CA ARG A 100 11.22 -3.58 -11.85
C ARG A 100 11.25 -5.08 -12.12
N THR A 101 10.29 -5.85 -11.56
CA THR A 101 10.21 -7.31 -11.73
C THR A 101 9.12 -7.74 -12.70
N HIS A 102 8.31 -6.81 -13.21
CA HIS A 102 7.17 -7.06 -14.08
C HIS A 102 7.49 -7.95 -15.30
N GLY A 103 8.63 -7.74 -15.96
CA GLY A 103 9.03 -8.55 -17.12
C GLY A 103 9.28 -10.02 -16.78
N ARG A 104 9.99 -10.27 -15.67
CA ARG A 104 10.24 -11.62 -15.15
C ARG A 104 8.94 -12.28 -14.68
N MET A 105 8.13 -11.56 -13.90
CA MET A 105 6.84 -12.03 -13.41
C MET A 105 5.93 -12.44 -14.58
N LYS A 106 5.81 -11.59 -15.61
CA LYS A 106 5.00 -11.90 -16.80
C LYS A 106 5.47 -13.18 -17.50
N ALA A 107 6.78 -13.39 -17.63
CA ALA A 107 7.30 -14.62 -18.25
C ALA A 107 6.95 -15.87 -17.43
N GLU A 108 7.05 -15.80 -16.10
CA GLU A 108 6.68 -16.90 -15.19
C GLU A 108 5.17 -17.20 -15.26
N LEU A 109 4.32 -16.17 -15.21
CA LEU A 109 2.87 -16.34 -15.31
C LEU A 109 2.44 -16.88 -16.68
N MET A 110 3.05 -16.43 -17.78
CA MET A 110 2.76 -16.96 -19.12
C MET A 110 3.13 -18.45 -19.25
N LYS A 111 4.20 -18.90 -18.59
CA LYS A 111 4.57 -20.32 -18.55
C LYS A 111 3.50 -21.13 -17.82
N ILE A 112 3.02 -20.64 -16.68
CA ILE A 112 1.91 -21.28 -15.94
C ILE A 112 0.65 -21.32 -16.81
N MET A 113 0.34 -20.22 -17.49
CA MET A 113 -0.83 -20.12 -18.35
C MET A 113 -0.75 -21.11 -19.52
N SER A 114 0.41 -21.28 -20.16
CA SER A 114 0.56 -22.24 -21.26
C SER A 114 0.47 -23.70 -20.80
N GLU A 115 0.95 -24.01 -19.59
CA GLU A 115 0.81 -25.34 -18.98
C GLU A 115 -0.65 -25.67 -18.60
N GLN A 116 -1.42 -24.67 -18.19
CA GLN A 116 -2.84 -24.82 -17.82
C GLN A 116 -3.79 -24.72 -19.03
N ASN A 117 -3.33 -24.19 -20.15
CA ASN A 117 -4.16 -24.01 -21.33
C ASN A 117 -4.58 -25.36 -21.93
N GLY A 118 -5.89 -25.58 -22.07
CA GLY A 118 -6.45 -26.87 -22.52
C GLY A 118 -6.57 -27.94 -21.42
N SER A 119 -6.19 -27.62 -20.18
CA SER A 119 -6.41 -28.47 -19.01
C SER A 119 -7.73 -28.11 -18.31
N ASN A 120 -8.43 -29.12 -17.77
CA ASN A 120 -9.61 -28.92 -16.90
C ASN A 120 -9.23 -28.88 -15.41
N VAL A 121 -8.00 -28.42 -15.11
CA VAL A 121 -7.48 -28.29 -13.75
C VAL A 121 -7.86 -26.93 -13.18
N SER A 122 -8.51 -26.94 -12.02
CA SER A 122 -8.72 -25.76 -11.17
C SER A 122 -7.99 -25.95 -9.85
N GLN A 123 -7.51 -24.86 -9.27
CA GLN A 123 -6.80 -24.86 -8.00
C GLN A 123 -7.37 -23.79 -7.09
N TYR A 124 -7.49 -24.12 -5.82
CA TYR A 124 -7.84 -23.16 -4.79
C TYR A 124 -7.06 -23.41 -3.52
N PHE A 125 -6.87 -22.35 -2.73
CA PHE A 125 -6.05 -22.39 -1.54
C PHE A 125 -6.83 -21.97 -0.30
N THR A 126 -6.76 -22.79 0.73
CA THR A 126 -7.36 -22.54 2.03
C THR A 126 -6.27 -22.09 3.00
N ILE A 127 -6.30 -20.81 3.39
CA ILE A 127 -5.32 -20.24 4.32
C ILE A 127 -5.58 -20.75 5.74
N GLU A 128 -4.54 -21.30 6.38
CA GLU A 128 -4.58 -21.73 7.79
C GLU A 128 -3.82 -20.76 8.70
N LYS A 129 -2.66 -20.28 8.24
CA LYS A 129 -1.81 -19.37 9.00
C LYS A 129 -1.12 -18.37 8.07
N LEU A 130 -0.96 -17.15 8.55
CA LEU A 130 -0.23 -16.09 7.87
C LEU A 130 0.78 -15.47 8.85
N THR A 131 2.01 -15.30 8.38
CA THR A 131 3.10 -14.66 9.12
C THR A 131 3.70 -13.56 8.25
N VAL A 132 4.00 -12.40 8.83
CA VAL A 132 4.50 -11.23 8.11
C VAL A 132 5.71 -10.65 8.82
N ASP A 133 6.68 -10.22 8.02
CA ASP A 133 7.87 -9.51 8.46
C ASP A 133 7.94 -8.14 7.73
N PRO A 134 7.52 -7.06 8.40
CA PRO A 134 7.57 -5.71 7.82
C PRO A 134 8.99 -5.15 7.65
N GLU A 135 9.99 -5.68 8.37
CA GLU A 135 11.38 -5.21 8.28
C GLU A 135 12.03 -5.77 7.01
N GLU A 136 11.86 -7.07 6.76
CA GLU A 136 12.35 -7.74 5.55
C GLU A 136 11.40 -7.56 4.35
N LEU A 137 10.23 -6.96 4.54
CA LEU A 137 9.18 -6.85 3.53
C LEU A 137 8.83 -8.22 2.93
N THR A 138 8.71 -9.22 3.79
CA THR A 138 8.34 -10.59 3.40
C THR A 138 7.10 -11.06 4.14
N SER A 139 6.41 -12.02 3.54
CA SER A 139 5.30 -12.68 4.21
C SER A 139 5.16 -14.13 3.78
N GLU A 140 4.67 -14.96 4.69
CA GLU A 140 4.48 -16.38 4.49
C GLU A 140 3.03 -16.77 4.78
N VAL A 141 2.45 -17.51 3.84
CA VAL A 141 1.09 -18.01 3.92
C VAL A 141 1.15 -19.53 3.88
N ASN A 142 0.64 -20.15 4.94
CA ASN A 142 0.55 -21.58 5.11
C ASN A 142 -0.91 -22.02 5.06
N GLY A 143 -1.14 -23.19 4.46
CA GLY A 143 -2.48 -23.74 4.30
C GLY A 143 -2.52 -24.91 3.32
N ILE A 144 -3.71 -25.20 2.81
CA ILE A 144 -3.95 -26.37 1.96
C ILE A 144 -4.21 -25.93 0.52
N LEU A 145 -3.40 -26.46 -0.41
CA LEU A 145 -3.62 -26.31 -1.84
C LEU A 145 -4.45 -27.48 -2.36
N HIS A 146 -5.64 -27.16 -2.85
CA HIS A 146 -6.57 -28.11 -3.44
C HIS A 146 -6.46 -28.05 -4.97
N THR A 147 -6.34 -29.22 -5.61
CA THR A 147 -6.37 -29.34 -7.07
C THR A 147 -7.57 -30.19 -7.47
N VAL A 148 -8.42 -29.61 -8.32
CA VAL A 148 -9.64 -30.24 -8.85
C VAL A 148 -9.46 -30.44 -10.35
N VAL A 149 -9.79 -31.63 -10.85
CA VAL A 149 -9.79 -31.93 -12.28
C VAL A 149 -11.22 -32.28 -12.69
N GLY A 150 -11.83 -31.43 -13.51
CA GLY A 150 -13.25 -31.52 -13.84
C GLY A 150 -14.11 -31.40 -12.59
N SER A 151 -14.75 -32.49 -12.17
CA SER A 151 -15.64 -32.55 -11.00
C SER A 151 -15.05 -33.29 -9.79
N LYS A 152 -13.80 -33.75 -9.86
CA LYS A 152 -13.17 -34.53 -8.79
C LYS A 152 -11.95 -33.82 -8.23
N GLU A 153 -11.90 -33.70 -6.89
CA GLU A 153 -10.69 -33.30 -6.20
C GLU A 153 -9.65 -34.42 -6.26
N VAL A 154 -8.44 -34.07 -6.72
CA VAL A 154 -7.36 -35.01 -6.99
C VAL A 154 -6.27 -34.91 -5.93
N THR A 155 -5.99 -33.72 -5.42
CA THR A 155 -4.95 -33.49 -4.41
C THR A 155 -5.38 -32.44 -3.39
N ALA A 156 -5.01 -32.65 -2.13
CA ALA A 156 -5.06 -31.65 -1.07
C ALA A 156 -3.75 -31.73 -0.29
N GLU A 157 -2.91 -30.70 -0.40
CA GLU A 157 -1.55 -30.74 0.15
C GLU A 157 -1.26 -29.50 0.99
N ALA A 158 -0.67 -29.70 2.17
CA ALA A 158 -0.17 -28.61 3.00
C ALA A 158 1.04 -27.96 2.30
N ARG A 159 0.91 -26.68 1.95
CA ARG A 159 1.93 -25.90 1.25
C ARG A 159 2.14 -24.57 1.96
N THR A 160 3.36 -24.04 1.84
CA THR A 160 3.70 -22.71 2.34
C THR A 160 4.22 -21.88 1.18
N PHE A 161 3.69 -20.67 1.04
CA PHE A 161 4.06 -19.72 0.01
C PHE A 161 4.68 -18.49 0.65
N ARG A 162 5.81 -18.04 0.11
CA ARG A 162 6.46 -16.79 0.51
C ARG A 162 6.21 -15.73 -0.55
N TYR A 163 5.91 -14.52 -0.08
CA TYR A 163 5.74 -13.31 -0.86
C TYR A 163 6.86 -12.34 -0.48
N VAL A 164 7.44 -11.71 -1.49
CA VAL A 164 8.46 -10.68 -1.35
C VAL A 164 7.86 -9.39 -1.87
N TRP A 165 7.94 -8.35 -1.05
CA TRP A 165 7.34 -7.05 -1.32
C TRP A 165 8.42 -6.01 -1.57
N SER A 166 8.04 -4.96 -2.30
CA SER A 166 8.82 -3.74 -2.40
C SER A 166 7.96 -2.57 -1.95
N TYR A 167 8.57 -1.64 -1.22
CA TYR A 167 7.89 -0.46 -0.72
C TYR A 167 8.59 0.80 -1.24
N SER A 168 7.86 1.62 -1.98
CA SER A 168 8.39 2.86 -2.55
C SER A 168 7.32 3.93 -2.63
N GLY A 169 7.59 5.11 -2.07
CA GLY A 169 6.71 6.28 -2.20
C GLY A 169 5.28 5.99 -1.78
N VAL A 170 5.11 5.36 -0.61
CA VAL A 170 3.85 4.87 -0.02
C VAL A 170 3.13 3.72 -0.72
N SER A 171 3.65 3.21 -1.84
CA SER A 171 3.08 2.06 -2.55
C SER A 171 3.81 0.77 -2.20
N LEU A 172 3.04 -0.22 -1.74
CA LEU A 172 3.50 -1.60 -1.59
C LEU A 172 3.21 -2.37 -2.89
N LYS A 173 4.23 -3.03 -3.44
CA LYS A 173 4.15 -3.79 -4.67
C LYS A 173 4.72 -5.19 -4.49
N LEU A 174 4.19 -6.14 -5.26
CA LEU A 174 4.63 -7.52 -5.25
C LEU A 174 5.92 -7.67 -6.08
N ALA A 175 7.04 -7.94 -5.43
CA ALA A 175 8.31 -8.17 -6.13
C ALA A 175 8.41 -9.63 -6.64
N GLY A 176 7.84 -10.58 -5.90
CA GLY A 176 7.82 -12.00 -6.25
C GLY A 176 7.00 -12.83 -5.27
N PHE A 177 6.60 -14.03 -5.68
CA PHE A 177 6.03 -15.04 -4.79
C PHE A 177 6.41 -16.45 -5.25
N GLY A 178 6.41 -17.41 -4.34
CA GLY A 178 6.75 -18.78 -4.66
C GLY A 178 6.52 -19.74 -3.49
N GLN A 179 6.49 -21.04 -3.80
CA GLN A 179 6.38 -22.07 -2.77
C GLN A 179 7.70 -22.19 -2.02
N VAL A 180 7.65 -22.17 -0.68
CA VAL A 180 8.79 -22.46 0.18
C VAL A 180 9.07 -23.96 0.15
N THR A 181 10.29 -24.34 -0.18
CA THR A 181 10.73 -25.73 -0.10
C THR A 181 11.53 -25.97 1.18
N ASP A 182 11.66 -27.22 1.65
CA ASP A 182 12.37 -27.49 2.91
C ASP A 182 13.85 -27.05 2.89
N LYS A 183 14.45 -26.87 1.71
CA LYS A 183 15.79 -26.27 1.55
C LYS A 183 15.84 -24.79 1.97
N ASP A 184 14.74 -24.08 1.83
CA ASP A 184 14.65 -22.65 2.16
C ASP A 184 14.44 -22.42 3.67
N LYS A 185 14.01 -23.45 4.41
CA LYS A 185 13.84 -23.38 5.88
C LYS A 185 15.17 -23.54 6.63
N SER A 186 16.13 -24.25 6.07
CA SER A 186 17.45 -24.49 6.69
C SER A 186 18.47 -23.37 6.46
N GLY A 187 18.12 -22.34 5.69
CA GLY A 187 19.02 -21.20 5.40
C GLY A 187 18.87 -20.01 6.36
N GLY A 188 17.96 -20.10 7.34
CA GLY A 188 17.69 -19.06 8.34
C GLY A 188 18.29 -19.29 9.73
N GLU A 189 19.01 -20.41 9.93
CA GLU A 189 19.77 -20.71 11.14
C GLU A 189 21.25 -20.88 10.79
N ALA A 190 21.96 -19.76 10.60
CA ALA A 190 23.42 -19.71 10.57
C ALA A 190 23.92 -18.35 11.04
#